data_AF-A0AAQ3T8V8-F1
#
_entry.id   AF-A0AAQ3T8V8-F1
#
_cell.length_a   1.000
_cell.length_b   1.000
_cell.length_c   1.000
_cell.angle_alpha   90.00
_cell.angle_beta   90.00
_cell.angle_gamma   90.00
#
_symmetry.space_group_name_H-M   'P 1'
#
loop_
_entity.id
_entity.type
_entity.pdbx_description
1 polymer ?
#
loop_
_entity_poly.entity_id
_entity_poly.type
_entity_poly.pdbx_seq_one_letter_code
_entity_poly.pdbx_strand_id
1 'polypeptide(L)'
;MKPQVLLVLLAVLSVLAALPLAESKGHDGIGQGQRAKDATTADAWPCCDNCGSCTRSIPPLCQCLDAAPTGCNPACRNCVKSSLGGGSDAFRCMDRIANLCKRRCTPAA
;
A
#
# COMPACT_ATOMS: atom_id res chain seq x y z
N MET A 1 -17.31 13.12 57.73
CA MET A 1 -16.94 12.85 56.32
C MET A 1 -16.74 11.35 56.18
N LYS A 2 -17.51 10.68 55.32
CA LYS A 2 -17.67 9.21 55.34
C LYS A 2 -16.40 8.50 54.83
N PRO A 3 -15.83 7.51 55.54
CA PRO A 3 -14.60 6.81 55.16
C PRO A 3 -14.72 6.11 53.79
N GLN A 4 -15.95 5.80 53.39
CA GLN A 4 -16.31 5.28 52.07
C GLN A 4 -15.89 6.22 50.92
N VAL A 5 -16.00 7.53 51.11
CA VAL A 5 -15.64 8.53 50.08
C VAL A 5 -14.13 8.57 49.86
N LEU A 6 -13.36 8.38 50.95
CA LEU A 6 -11.89 8.38 50.90
C LEU A 6 -11.36 7.15 50.15
N LEU A 7 -11.98 5.98 50.37
CA LEU A 7 -11.61 4.74 49.69
C LEU A 7 -11.92 4.79 48.18
N VAL A 8 -13.04 5.38 47.79
CA VAL A 8 -13.41 5.54 46.38
C VAL A 8 -12.45 6.52 45.68
N LEU A 9 -12.07 7.62 46.32
CA LEU A 9 -11.09 8.57 45.78
C LEU A 9 -9.71 7.93 45.58
N LEU A 10 -9.24 7.13 46.54
CA LEU A 10 -7.97 6.42 46.43
C LEU A 10 -7.98 5.38 45.30
N ALA A 11 -9.10 4.70 45.06
CA ALA A 11 -9.25 3.73 43.97
C ALA A 11 -9.27 4.39 42.58
N VAL A 12 -9.78 5.61 42.45
CA VAL A 12 -9.75 6.35 41.16
C VAL A 12 -8.34 6.88 40.84
N LEU A 13 -7.57 7.31 41.85
CA LEU A 13 -6.19 7.75 41.63
C LEU A 13 -5.26 6.62 41.16
N SER A 14 -5.44 5.38 41.62
CA SER A 14 -4.57 4.26 41.23
C SER A 14 -4.74 3.84 39.76
N VAL A 15 -5.93 4.04 39.18
CA VAL A 15 -6.19 3.75 37.76
C VAL A 15 -5.50 4.76 36.82
N LEU A 16 -5.27 6.00 37.26
CA LEU A 16 -4.61 7.03 36.45
C LEU A 16 -3.10 6.83 36.30
N ALA A 17 -2.45 6.04 37.17
CA ALA A 17 -1.01 5.79 37.10
C ALA A 17 -0.61 4.66 36.13
N ALA A 18 -1.58 3.96 35.55
CA ALA A 18 -1.36 2.87 34.58
C ALA A 18 -1.52 3.30 33.11
N LEU A 19 -1.72 4.59 32.84
CA LEU A 19 -1.73 5.12 31.48
C LEU A 19 -0.27 5.17 30.96
N PRO A 20 0.05 4.49 29.86
CA PRO A 20 1.35 4.67 29.23
C PRO A 20 1.43 6.12 28.74
N LEU A 21 2.25 6.92 29.43
CA LEU A 21 2.78 8.17 28.91
C LEU A 21 3.50 7.83 27.60
N ALA A 22 2.87 8.16 26.48
CA ALA A 22 3.51 8.11 25.18
C ALA A 22 4.68 9.10 25.19
N GLU A 23 5.89 8.60 25.43
CA GLU A 23 7.12 9.35 25.20
C GLU A 23 7.20 9.70 23.71
N SER A 24 6.97 10.97 23.39
CA SER A 24 7.32 11.53 22.07
C SER A 24 8.84 11.61 21.97
N LYS A 25 9.47 10.47 21.66
CA LYS A 25 10.87 10.42 21.28
C LYS A 25 10.99 10.99 19.87
N GLY A 26 11.38 12.26 19.79
CA GLY A 26 11.82 12.89 18.55
C GLY A 26 12.87 12.00 17.88
N HIS A 27 12.56 11.53 16.68
CA HIS A 27 13.47 10.74 15.87
C HIS A 27 13.98 11.65 14.76
N ASP A 28 15.16 12.23 14.98
CA ASP A 28 16.02 12.73 13.91
C ASP A 28 16.44 11.53 13.04
N GLY A 29 15.60 11.21 12.07
CA GLY A 29 15.77 10.11 11.13
C GLY A 29 16.08 10.64 9.74
N ILE A 30 17.36 10.71 9.42
CA ILE A 30 17.91 10.75 8.06
C ILE A 30 17.17 9.75 7.14
N GLY A 31 16.51 10.29 6.12
CA GLY A 31 15.72 9.53 5.14
C GLY A 31 16.58 8.56 4.33
N GLN A 32 16.66 7.31 4.79
CA GLN A 32 17.03 6.16 3.98
C GLN A 32 15.77 5.35 3.72
N GLY A 33 15.20 5.53 2.53
CA GLY A 33 14.05 4.78 2.06
C GLY A 33 14.36 3.29 1.99
N GLN A 34 13.81 2.55 2.97
CA GLN A 34 13.33 1.17 2.90
C GLN A 34 14.10 0.24 1.95
N ARG A 35 15.12 -0.46 2.48
CA ARG A 35 15.51 -1.76 1.92
C ARG A 35 14.34 -2.72 2.12
N ALA A 36 13.81 -3.19 1.00
CA ALA A 36 12.80 -4.22 0.89
C ALA A 36 13.17 -5.44 1.76
N LYS A 37 12.41 -5.61 2.85
CA LYS A 37 12.16 -6.91 3.47
C LYS A 37 10.74 -7.27 3.11
N ASP A 38 10.58 -7.89 1.96
CA ASP A 38 9.58 -8.90 1.64
C ASP A 38 10.06 -9.51 0.33
N ALA A 39 10.64 -10.69 0.45
CA ALA A 39 11.28 -11.40 -0.65
C ALA A 39 10.91 -12.86 -0.50
N THR A 40 9.61 -13.16 -0.44
CA THR A 40 9.12 -14.51 -0.61
C THR A 40 7.69 -14.47 -1.16
N THR A 41 7.60 -14.49 -2.50
CA THR A 41 6.45 -14.97 -3.31
C THR A 41 5.20 -14.10 -3.50
N ALA A 42 5.23 -12.80 -3.20
CA ALA A 42 4.15 -11.84 -3.55
C ALA A 42 4.62 -10.55 -4.31
N ASP A 43 5.94 -10.38 -4.53
CA ASP A 43 6.58 -9.08 -4.84
C ASP A 43 6.85 -8.74 -6.32
N ALA A 44 6.31 -9.51 -7.27
CA ALA A 44 6.45 -9.20 -8.70
C ALA A 44 5.52 -8.07 -9.17
N TRP A 45 4.45 -7.80 -8.41
CA TRP A 45 3.47 -6.79 -8.76
C TRP A 45 3.75 -5.45 -8.04
N PRO A 46 3.62 -4.31 -8.73
CA PRO A 46 3.26 -4.21 -10.13
C PRO A 46 4.50 -3.97 -11.02
N CYS A 47 4.52 -4.63 -12.19
CA CYS A 47 5.44 -4.39 -13.31
C CYS A 47 4.63 -3.96 -14.53
N CYS A 48 5.24 -3.27 -15.49
CA CYS A 48 4.59 -2.85 -16.73
C CYS A 48 5.59 -2.66 -17.86
N ASP A 49 5.32 -3.27 -19.02
CA ASP A 49 6.09 -3.14 -20.25
C ASP A 49 5.61 -1.93 -21.09
N ASN A 50 4.29 -1.73 -21.20
CA ASN A 50 3.70 -0.59 -21.92
C ASN A 50 3.10 0.42 -20.95
N CYS A 51 3.84 1.50 -20.71
CA CYS A 51 3.41 2.56 -19.83
C CYS A 51 2.52 3.59 -20.53
N GLY A 52 1.39 3.89 -19.88
CA GLY A 52 0.48 4.95 -20.28
C GLY A 52 0.80 6.29 -19.63
N SER A 53 -0.23 7.12 -19.49
CA SER A 53 -0.10 8.44 -18.89
C SER A 53 0.18 8.36 -17.38
N CYS A 54 1.07 9.22 -16.89
CA CYS A 54 1.36 9.40 -15.47
C CYS A 54 0.87 10.76 -14.98
N THR A 55 0.50 10.85 -13.69
CA THR A 55 0.30 12.13 -13.02
C THR A 55 1.62 12.88 -12.87
N ARG A 56 1.55 14.21 -12.68
CA ARG A 56 2.74 15.06 -12.42
C ARG A 56 3.14 15.13 -10.93
N SER A 57 2.55 14.29 -10.08
CA SER A 57 2.85 14.21 -8.65
C SER A 57 4.18 13.47 -8.37
N ILE A 58 4.69 13.57 -7.15
CA ILE A 58 5.85 12.80 -6.68
C ILE A 58 5.40 11.94 -5.48
N PRO A 59 5.39 10.58 -5.58
CA PRO A 59 5.70 9.80 -6.78
C PRO A 59 4.63 9.97 -7.88
N PRO A 60 4.99 9.72 -9.15
CA PRO A 60 4.01 9.72 -10.24
C PRO A 60 3.14 8.46 -10.15
N LEU A 61 1.83 8.64 -10.33
CA LEU A 61 0.87 7.54 -10.46
C LEU A 61 0.62 7.30 -11.94
N CYS A 62 1.01 6.12 -12.42
CA CYS A 62 0.99 5.76 -13.83
C CYS A 62 -0.05 4.67 -14.10
N GLN A 63 -0.65 4.70 -15.29
CA GLN A 63 -1.52 3.63 -15.78
C GLN A 63 -0.72 2.66 -16.63
N CYS A 64 -0.93 1.35 -16.43
CA CYS A 64 -0.34 0.33 -17.30
C CYS A 64 -1.26 0.03 -18.48
N LEU A 65 -0.65 -0.15 -19.66
CA LEU A 65 -1.32 -0.47 -20.91
C LEU A 65 -1.07 -1.91 -21.36
N ASP A 66 -0.50 -2.74 -20.51
CA ASP A 66 -0.39 -4.16 -20.80
C ASP A 66 -1.77 -4.82 -20.70
N ALA A 67 -2.02 -5.72 -21.64
CA ALA A 67 -3.18 -6.61 -21.60
C ALA A 67 -2.74 -7.99 -21.14
N ALA A 68 -3.46 -8.55 -20.18
CA ALA A 68 -3.29 -9.92 -19.73
C ALA A 68 -4.40 -10.81 -20.32
N PRO A 69 -4.10 -12.03 -20.78
CA PRO A 69 -5.10 -12.92 -21.36
C PRO A 69 -6.00 -13.60 -20.31
N THR A 70 -5.53 -13.72 -19.07
CA THR A 70 -6.19 -14.56 -18.04
C THR A 70 -6.88 -13.77 -16.93
N GLY A 71 -6.71 -12.45 -16.87
CA GLY A 71 -7.24 -11.61 -15.79
C GLY A 71 -6.24 -10.57 -15.31
N CYS A 72 -6.69 -9.62 -14.49
CA CYS A 72 -5.80 -8.69 -13.81
C CYS A 72 -5.25 -9.28 -12.51
N ASN A 73 -4.17 -8.69 -12.01
CA ASN A 73 -3.69 -8.97 -10.65
C ASN A 73 -4.79 -8.66 -9.61
N PRO A 74 -4.96 -9.47 -8.54
CA PRO A 74 -5.98 -9.25 -7.52
C PRO A 74 -5.86 -7.91 -6.76
N ALA A 75 -4.69 -7.28 -6.75
CA ALA A 75 -4.50 -5.94 -6.19
C ALA A 75 -5.03 -4.81 -7.11
N CYS A 76 -5.33 -5.11 -8.38
CA CYS A 76 -5.99 -4.17 -9.28
C CYS A 76 -7.48 -4.05 -8.94
N ARG A 77 -7.92 -2.85 -8.56
CA ARG A 77 -9.31 -2.58 -8.19
C ARG A 77 -10.20 -2.42 -9.41
N ASN A 78 -9.69 -1.84 -10.48
CA ASN A 78 -10.44 -1.60 -11.70
C ASN A 78 -9.89 -2.44 -12.86
N CYS A 79 -10.31 -3.70 -12.94
CA CYS A 79 -9.97 -4.60 -14.04
C CYS A 79 -11.02 -4.55 -15.14
N VAL A 80 -10.61 -4.09 -16.33
CA VAL A 80 -11.50 -4.02 -17.49
C VAL A 80 -11.23 -5.21 -18.42
N LYS A 81 -12.29 -5.96 -18.73
CA LYS A 81 -12.30 -7.01 -19.74
C LYS A 81 -12.72 -6.42 -21.09
N SER A 82 -11.92 -6.69 -22.12
CA SER A 82 -12.20 -6.35 -23.51
C SER A 82 -12.28 -7.64 -24.32
N SER A 83 -13.42 -7.89 -24.96
CA SER A 83 -13.55 -9.02 -25.87
C SER A 83 -12.97 -8.64 -27.23
N LEU A 84 -11.96 -9.38 -27.63
CA LEU A 84 -11.31 -9.29 -28.93
C LEU A 84 -12.06 -10.18 -29.92
N GLY A 85 -11.95 -9.87 -31.21
CA GLY A 85 -12.51 -10.71 -32.26
C GLY A 85 -12.02 -12.16 -32.15
N GLY A 86 -12.87 -13.11 -32.53
CA GLY A 86 -12.52 -14.55 -32.48
C GLY A 86 -12.63 -15.19 -31.11
N GLY A 87 -13.36 -14.58 -30.16
CA GLY A 87 -13.65 -15.19 -28.85
C GLY A 87 -12.50 -15.13 -27.85
N SER A 88 -11.48 -14.32 -28.12
CA SER A 88 -10.39 -14.06 -27.17
C SER A 88 -10.73 -12.87 -26.28
N ASP A 89 -10.24 -12.89 -25.05
CA ASP A 89 -10.45 -11.81 -24.08
C ASP A 89 -9.11 -11.21 -23.66
N ALA A 90 -9.11 -9.90 -23.42
CA ALA A 90 -7.99 -9.15 -22.90
C ALA A 90 -8.40 -8.38 -21.65
N PHE A 91 -7.63 -8.52 -20.59
CA PHE A 91 -7.86 -7.88 -19.31
C PHE A 91 -6.82 -6.80 -19.09
N ARG A 92 -7.26 -5.63 -18.64
CA ARG A 92 -6.39 -4.47 -18.45
C ARG A 92 -6.69 -3.80 -17.13
N CYS A 93 -5.64 -3.55 -16.35
CA CYS A 93 -5.78 -2.80 -15.10
C CYS A 93 -5.86 -1.30 -15.39
N MET A 94 -6.92 -0.65 -14.94
CA MET A 94 -7.17 0.79 -15.10
C MET A 94 -6.73 1.62 -13.90
N ASP A 95 -6.22 0.99 -12.85
CA ASP A 95 -5.70 1.70 -11.69
C ASP A 95 -4.45 2.50 -12.07
N ARG A 96 -4.31 3.69 -11.48
CA ARG A 96 -3.06 4.43 -11.51
C ARG A 96 -2.22 4.03 -10.30
N ILE A 97 -1.10 3.38 -10.53
CA ILE A 97 -0.25 2.83 -9.46
C ILE A 97 1.07 3.61 -9.42
N ALA A 98 1.53 3.95 -8.21
CA ALA A 98 2.76 4.67 -8.01
C ALA A 98 3.96 3.82 -8.45
N ASN A 99 4.93 4.43 -9.14
CA ASN A 99 6.17 3.78 -9.57
C ASN A 99 6.01 2.54 -10.47
N LEU A 100 4.80 2.29 -11.00
CA LEU A 100 4.46 1.14 -11.85
C LEU A 100 5.42 0.95 -13.03
N CYS A 101 5.78 2.07 -13.65
CA CYS A 101 6.62 2.12 -14.85
C CYS A 101 8.12 2.05 -14.58
N LYS A 102 8.55 1.87 -13.32
CA LYS A 102 9.96 1.71 -12.99
C LYS A 102 10.45 0.28 -13.20
N ARG A 103 9.56 -0.71 -13.23
CA ARG A 103 9.88 -2.12 -13.46
C ARG A 103 9.15 -2.64 -14.69
N ARG A 104 9.89 -3.25 -15.62
CA ARG A 104 9.32 -4.01 -16.75
C ARG A 104 8.98 -5.43 -16.32
N CYS A 105 7.98 -6.02 -16.97
CA CYS A 105 7.62 -7.42 -16.77
C CYS A 105 8.52 -8.33 -17.59
N THR A 106 8.90 -7.90 -18.79
CA THR A 106 9.81 -8.64 -19.67
C THR A 106 11.26 -8.16 -19.48
N PRO A 107 12.23 -9.06 -19.24
CA PRO A 107 13.63 -8.69 -19.15
C PRO A 107 14.16 -8.11 -20.48
N ALA A 108 15.13 -7.20 -20.41
CA ALA A 108 15.82 -6.73 -21.61
C ALA A 108 16.65 -7.86 -22.22
N ALA A 109 16.61 -7.97 -23.55
CA ALA A 109 17.39 -8.94 -24.32
C ALA A 109 18.88 -8.58 -24.38
#